data_AF-A0A969T2Z6-F1
#
_entry.id   AF-A0A969T2Z6-F1
#
_cell.length_a   1.000
_cell.length_b   1.000
_cell.length_c   1.000
_cell.angle_alpha   90.00
_cell.angle_beta   90.00
_cell.angle_gamma   90.00
#
_symmetry.space_group_name_H-M   'P 1'
#
loop_
_entity.id
_entity.type
_entity.pdbx_description
1 polymer ?
#
loop_
_entity_poly.entity_id
_entity_poly.type
_entity_poly.pdbx_seq_one_letter_code
_entity_poly.pdbx_strand_id
1 'polypeptide(L)'
;MVKFYTATDTMHTIAPLDSISYEYKKSDIPFNDDHVYGINIYVQEPPEPNQYYQWEMYFDGVHQTDTVNTKRFESDEIVNGTYFKGWTVFEIEEDKIDKEEVEVTLQMLSISEKKFDFLLAIILETDFSGTMFSGPPSNIPGNVSNGALGFFSASAVTEKTILIKKVGKVP
;
A
#
# COMPACT_ATOMS: atom_id res chain seq x y z
N MET A 1 -21.03 14.25 31.07
CA MET A 1 -21.81 14.26 29.81
C MET A 1 -21.15 13.22 28.90
N VAL A 2 -21.87 12.20 28.44
CA VAL A 2 -21.31 11.17 27.54
C VAL A 2 -21.30 11.70 26.12
N LYS A 3 -20.18 11.55 25.39
CA LYS A 3 -20.08 11.89 23.97
C LYS A 3 -20.14 10.60 23.15
N PHE A 4 -20.97 10.59 22.11
CA PHE A 4 -21.05 9.50 21.15
C PHE A 4 -20.22 9.85 19.91
N TYR A 5 -19.59 8.86 19.29
CA TYR A 5 -18.82 9.03 18.07
C TYR A 5 -19.32 8.04 17.02
N THR A 6 -19.49 8.49 15.80
CA THR A 6 -19.91 7.69 14.65
C THR A 6 -18.97 7.93 13.48
N ALA A 7 -18.75 6.90 12.68
CA ALA A 7 -18.03 6.97 11.42
C ALA A 7 -18.57 5.88 10.49
N THR A 8 -18.50 6.11 9.18
CA THR A 8 -18.99 5.18 8.16
C THR A 8 -18.10 5.25 6.93
N ASP A 9 -17.96 4.12 6.25
CA ASP A 9 -17.28 4.01 4.97
C ASP A 9 -17.96 2.96 4.10
N THR A 10 -17.68 2.97 2.80
CA THR A 10 -18.25 2.03 1.83
C THR A 10 -17.23 0.95 1.49
N MET A 11 -17.63 -0.31 1.62
CA MET A 11 -16.83 -1.45 1.16
C MET A 11 -17.03 -1.63 -0.34
N HIS A 12 -15.99 -1.35 -1.12
CA HIS A 12 -15.99 -1.56 -2.57
C HIS A 12 -15.62 -3.00 -2.92
N THR A 13 -15.85 -3.39 -4.19
CA THR A 13 -15.31 -4.63 -4.73
C THR A 13 -13.80 -4.55 -4.86
N ILE A 14 -13.12 -5.70 -4.86
CA ILE A 14 -11.68 -5.78 -5.02
C ILE A 14 -11.33 -6.45 -6.35
N ALA A 15 -10.29 -5.95 -7.03
CA ALA A 15 -9.79 -6.56 -8.25
C ALA A 15 -9.34 -8.01 -7.98
N PRO A 16 -9.62 -8.96 -8.89
CA PRO A 16 -9.14 -10.33 -8.77
C PRO A 16 -7.61 -10.39 -8.84
N LEU A 17 -6.96 -10.57 -7.68
CA LEU A 17 -5.53 -10.87 -7.58
C LEU A 17 -5.31 -12.35 -7.91
N ASP A 18 -4.72 -12.63 -9.07
CA ASP A 18 -4.48 -14.00 -9.54
C ASP A 18 -3.34 -14.64 -8.74
N SER A 19 -2.18 -13.98 -8.76
CA SER A 19 -0.96 -14.46 -8.14
C SER A 19 0.00 -13.33 -7.81
N ILE A 20 1.03 -13.66 -7.03
CA ILE A 20 2.20 -12.81 -6.82
C ILE A 20 3.47 -13.61 -7.10
N SER A 21 4.54 -12.93 -7.46
CA SER A 21 5.88 -13.50 -7.60
C SER A 21 6.91 -12.55 -6.99
N TYR A 22 8.16 -12.99 -6.93
CA TYR A 22 9.27 -12.11 -6.60
C TYR A 22 10.39 -12.22 -7.64
N GLU A 23 11.14 -11.14 -7.81
CA GLU A 23 12.36 -11.10 -8.60
C GLU A 23 13.48 -10.44 -7.78
N TYR A 24 14.68 -11.01 -7.82
CA TYR A 24 15.87 -10.36 -7.29
C TYR A 24 16.48 -9.49 -8.39
N LYS A 25 16.37 -8.17 -8.24
CA LYS A 25 16.73 -7.18 -9.27
C LYS A 25 17.45 -5.99 -8.65
N LYS A 26 17.99 -5.10 -9.49
CA LYS A 26 18.40 -3.77 -9.02
C LYS A 26 17.17 -2.96 -8.60
N SER A 27 17.33 -2.15 -7.56
CA SER A 27 16.32 -1.18 -7.11
C SER A 27 15.84 -0.28 -8.25
N ASP A 28 14.53 -0.07 -8.37
CA ASP A 28 13.95 0.88 -9.32
C ASP A 28 14.18 2.34 -8.91
N ILE A 29 14.57 2.59 -7.65
CA ILE A 29 14.90 3.94 -7.14
C ILE A 29 16.12 4.51 -7.89
N PRO A 30 16.01 5.71 -8.50
CA PRO A 30 17.13 6.34 -9.18
C PRO A 30 18.35 6.53 -8.27
N PHE A 31 19.54 6.25 -8.80
CA PHE A 31 20.82 6.35 -8.10
C PHE A 31 21.01 5.38 -6.92
N ASN A 32 20.10 4.41 -6.74
CA ASN A 32 20.30 3.27 -5.87
C ASN A 32 20.85 2.09 -6.68
N ASP A 33 22.09 1.65 -6.36
CA ASP A 33 22.73 0.49 -7.01
C ASP A 33 22.50 -0.83 -6.24
N ASP A 34 21.76 -0.78 -5.14
CA ASP A 34 21.45 -1.95 -4.33
C ASP A 34 20.52 -2.93 -5.08
N HIS A 35 20.63 -4.20 -4.70
CA HIS A 35 19.69 -5.22 -5.14
C HIS A 35 18.56 -5.38 -4.12
N VAL A 36 17.37 -5.65 -4.62
CA VAL A 36 16.13 -5.76 -3.86
C VAL A 36 15.35 -6.98 -4.33
N TYR A 37 14.44 -7.46 -3.47
CA TYR A 37 13.39 -8.38 -3.87
C TYR A 37 12.16 -7.57 -4.28
N GLY A 38 11.90 -7.49 -5.59
CA GLY A 38 10.70 -6.86 -6.12
C GLY A 38 9.51 -7.81 -6.02
N ILE A 39 8.44 -7.39 -5.34
CA ILE A 39 7.19 -8.13 -5.17
C ILE A 39 6.22 -7.75 -6.29
N ASN A 40 5.97 -8.69 -7.18
CA ASN A 40 5.24 -8.49 -8.41
C ASN A 40 3.83 -9.06 -8.30
N ILE A 41 2.83 -8.33 -8.78
CA ILE A 41 1.44 -8.78 -8.82
C ILE A 41 0.97 -9.12 -10.23
N TYR A 42 0.05 -10.07 -10.29
CA TYR A 42 -0.70 -10.44 -11.48
C TYR A 42 -2.18 -10.26 -11.17
N VAL A 43 -2.78 -9.23 -11.75
CA VAL A 43 -4.13 -8.78 -11.37
C VAL A 43 -4.90 -8.32 -12.60
N GLN A 44 -6.18 -8.68 -12.66
CA GLN A 44 -7.12 -8.17 -13.64
C GLN A 44 -7.82 -6.94 -13.07
N GLU A 45 -7.51 -5.76 -13.61
CA GLU A 45 -8.21 -4.54 -13.24
C GLU A 45 -9.65 -4.59 -13.80
N PRO A 46 -10.68 -4.33 -12.99
CA PRO A 46 -12.05 -4.19 -13.49
C PRO A 46 -12.18 -3.03 -14.50
N PRO A 47 -13.11 -3.11 -15.46
CA PRO A 47 -13.37 -2.02 -16.39
C PRO A 47 -14.08 -0.82 -15.75
N GLU A 48 -14.69 -0.99 -14.57
CA GLU A 48 -15.34 0.08 -13.81
C GLU A 48 -14.32 1.11 -13.32
N PRO A 49 -14.53 2.42 -13.57
CA PRO A 49 -13.64 3.47 -13.09
C PRO A 49 -13.79 3.76 -11.59
N ASN A 50 -12.88 4.58 -11.07
CA ASN A 50 -12.87 5.11 -9.71
C ASN A 50 -12.71 4.02 -8.65
N GLN A 51 -11.84 3.05 -8.92
CA GLN A 51 -11.35 2.09 -7.96
C GLN A 51 -10.06 2.61 -7.32
N TYR A 52 -9.94 2.35 -6.02
CA TYR A 52 -8.78 2.75 -5.22
C TYR A 52 -8.33 1.53 -4.43
N TYR A 53 -7.02 1.36 -4.38
CA TYR A 53 -6.41 0.19 -3.78
C TYR A 53 -5.35 0.59 -2.76
N GLN A 54 -5.22 -0.22 -1.73
CA GLN A 54 -4.11 -0.17 -0.78
C GLN A 54 -3.47 -1.54 -0.73
N TRP A 55 -2.14 -1.60 -0.66
CA TRP A 55 -1.42 -2.83 -0.42
C TRP A 55 -0.75 -2.83 0.95
N GLU A 56 -0.80 -3.97 1.61
CA GLU A 56 -0.11 -4.24 2.87
C GLU A 56 0.76 -5.48 2.75
N MET A 57 1.91 -5.45 3.40
CA MET A 57 2.90 -6.53 3.34
C MET A 57 3.23 -7.05 4.74
N TYR A 58 3.32 -8.38 4.85
CA TYR A 58 3.58 -9.09 6.09
C TYR A 58 4.74 -10.08 5.90
N PHE A 59 5.68 -10.12 6.85
CA PHE A 59 6.75 -11.11 6.91
C PHE A 59 6.51 -12.05 8.07
N ASP A 60 6.36 -13.34 7.80
CA ASP A 60 6.03 -14.37 8.80
C ASP A 60 4.85 -13.95 9.71
N GLY A 61 3.84 -13.32 9.11
CA GLY A 61 2.66 -12.79 9.81
C GLY A 61 2.84 -11.42 10.51
N VAL A 62 4.03 -10.83 10.49
CA VAL A 62 4.32 -9.50 11.08
C VAL A 62 4.13 -8.41 10.04
N HIS A 63 3.24 -7.44 10.33
CA HIS A 63 2.93 -6.31 9.44
C HIS A 63 4.16 -5.40 9.26
N GLN A 64 4.63 -5.24 8.02
CA GLN A 64 5.78 -4.42 7.66
C GLN A 64 5.42 -3.00 7.21
N THR A 65 4.19 -2.82 6.71
CA THR A 65 3.69 -1.56 6.12
C THR A 65 2.66 -0.88 7.03
N ASP A 66 2.91 -0.88 8.34
CA ASP A 66 1.96 -0.40 9.35
C ASP A 66 1.90 1.13 9.45
N THR A 67 2.91 1.82 8.92
CA THR A 67 3.04 3.27 8.93
C THR A 67 2.61 3.85 7.58
N VAL A 68 1.89 4.98 7.58
CA VAL A 68 1.26 5.55 6.37
C VAL A 68 2.26 5.78 5.23
N ASN A 69 3.47 6.29 5.53
CA ASN A 69 4.51 6.54 4.52
C ASN A 69 5.14 5.25 3.94
N THR A 70 4.91 4.10 4.57
CA THR A 70 5.33 2.78 4.06
C THR A 70 4.21 2.06 3.30
N LYS A 71 2.98 2.58 3.34
CA LYS A 71 1.86 2.02 2.59
C LYS A 71 1.98 2.37 1.11
N ARG A 72 1.56 1.45 0.27
CA ARG A 72 1.33 1.70 -1.16
C ARG A 72 -0.16 1.79 -1.39
N PHE A 73 -0.60 2.81 -2.10
CA PHE A 73 -1.99 3.00 -2.48
C PHE A 73 -2.06 3.77 -3.80
N GLU A 74 -3.00 3.39 -4.66
CA GLU A 74 -3.11 3.89 -6.04
C GLU A 74 -4.58 3.98 -6.46
N SER A 75 -4.85 4.81 -7.46
CA SER A 75 -6.12 4.87 -8.18
C SER A 75 -6.04 4.19 -9.55
N ASP A 76 -7.19 3.80 -10.09
CA ASP A 76 -7.32 3.11 -11.37
C ASP A 76 -7.45 4.03 -12.60
N GLU A 77 -7.33 5.35 -12.42
CA GLU A 77 -7.81 6.40 -13.35
C GLU A 77 -7.40 6.25 -14.82
N ILE A 78 -6.31 5.52 -15.10
CA ILE A 78 -5.76 5.35 -16.45
C ILE A 78 -5.54 3.88 -16.85
N VAL A 79 -6.01 2.92 -16.06
CA VAL A 79 -5.67 1.49 -16.22
C VAL A 79 -6.88 0.55 -16.28
N ASN A 80 -8.11 1.08 -16.28
CA ASN A 80 -9.34 0.29 -16.30
C ASN A 80 -9.35 -0.83 -17.34
N GLY A 81 -9.72 -2.05 -16.92
CA GLY A 81 -9.79 -3.24 -17.76
C GLY A 81 -8.44 -3.87 -18.12
N THR A 82 -7.32 -3.29 -17.68
CA THR A 82 -5.97 -3.78 -18.00
C THR A 82 -5.60 -4.98 -17.14
N TYR A 83 -4.97 -5.97 -17.76
CA TYR A 83 -4.30 -7.03 -17.01
C TYR A 83 -2.85 -6.63 -16.71
N PHE A 84 -2.52 -6.52 -15.44
CA PHE A 84 -1.14 -6.27 -15.01
C PHE A 84 -0.40 -7.59 -14.88
N LYS A 85 0.68 -7.74 -15.65
CA LYS A 85 1.49 -8.96 -15.69
C LYS A 85 2.86 -8.73 -15.05
N GLY A 86 2.90 -8.76 -13.73
CA GLY A 86 4.14 -8.63 -12.96
C GLY A 86 4.51 -7.18 -12.64
N TRP A 87 3.54 -6.36 -12.23
CA TRP A 87 3.83 -5.01 -11.74
C TRP A 87 4.41 -5.08 -10.32
N THR A 88 5.57 -4.46 -10.10
CA THR A 88 6.22 -4.41 -8.78
C THR A 88 5.51 -3.42 -7.86
N VAL A 89 4.95 -3.91 -6.75
CA VAL A 89 4.24 -3.08 -5.75
C VAL A 89 5.17 -2.68 -4.59
N PHE A 90 6.04 -3.59 -4.17
CA PHE A 90 7.03 -3.35 -3.11
C PHE A 90 8.41 -3.79 -3.56
N GLU A 91 9.43 -3.06 -3.11
CA GLU A 91 10.82 -3.48 -3.15
C GLU A 91 11.29 -3.73 -1.72
N ILE A 92 11.80 -4.93 -1.46
CA ILE A 92 12.32 -5.31 -0.14
C ILE A 92 13.85 -5.26 -0.22
N GLU A 93 14.46 -4.44 0.63
CA GLU A 93 15.92 -4.38 0.79
C GLU A 93 16.47 -5.75 1.24
N GLU A 94 17.66 -6.13 0.74
CA GLU A 94 18.24 -7.45 1.00
C GLU A 94 18.46 -7.72 2.50
N ASP A 95 18.79 -6.68 3.26
CA ASP A 95 19.08 -6.76 4.70
C ASP A 95 17.82 -6.98 5.56
N LYS A 96 16.61 -6.72 5.01
CA LYS A 96 15.33 -7.03 5.66
C LYS A 96 15.00 -8.52 5.62
N ILE A 97 15.64 -9.28 4.74
CA ILE A 97 15.53 -10.73 4.70
C ILE A 97 16.65 -11.32 5.58
N ASP A 98 16.35 -11.45 6.87
CA ASP A 98 17.30 -11.89 7.91
C ASP A 98 17.42 -13.42 8.00
N LYS A 99 16.48 -14.16 7.40
CA LYS A 99 16.44 -15.62 7.32
C LYS A 99 16.82 -16.12 5.93
N GLU A 100 17.20 -17.39 5.84
CA GLU A 100 17.42 -18.07 4.56
C GLU A 100 16.13 -18.11 3.71
N GLU A 101 14.98 -18.21 4.38
CA GLU A 101 13.66 -18.17 3.77
C GLU A 101 12.72 -17.33 4.64
N VAL A 102 11.90 -16.49 4.02
CA VAL A 102 10.84 -15.71 4.68
C VAL A 102 9.51 -15.95 3.97
N GLU A 103 8.42 -16.06 4.74
CA GLU A 103 7.07 -16.06 4.19
C GLU A 103 6.61 -14.61 4.02
N VAL A 104 6.35 -14.20 2.77
CA VAL A 104 5.81 -12.88 2.45
C VAL A 104 4.36 -13.01 2.03
N THR A 105 3.47 -12.36 2.78
CA THR A 105 2.06 -12.22 2.42
C THR A 105 1.79 -10.78 1.96
N LEU A 106 1.22 -10.65 0.76
CA LEU A 106 0.74 -9.40 0.21
C LEU A 106 -0.79 -9.38 0.28
N GLN A 107 -1.34 -8.37 0.94
CA GLN A 107 -2.77 -8.07 0.95
C GLN A 107 -3.06 -6.90 0.02
N MET A 108 -4.10 -7.02 -0.77
CA MET A 108 -4.67 -5.95 -1.57
C MET A 108 -6.07 -5.65 -1.05
N LEU A 109 -6.29 -4.40 -0.67
CA LEU A 109 -7.52 -3.91 -0.05
C LEU A 109 -8.20 -2.92 -1.00
N SER A 110 -9.52 -3.05 -1.16
CA SER A 110 -10.32 -1.99 -1.76
C SER A 110 -10.45 -0.85 -0.74
N ILE A 111 -10.21 0.39 -1.15
CA ILE A 111 -10.45 1.55 -0.29
C ILE A 111 -11.43 2.51 -0.98
N SER A 112 -12.13 3.32 -0.20
CA SER A 112 -12.95 4.39 -0.76
C SER A 112 -12.07 5.57 -1.19
N GLU A 113 -12.56 6.37 -2.14
CA GLU A 113 -11.94 7.66 -2.52
C GLU A 113 -11.62 8.52 -1.29
N LYS A 114 -12.54 8.59 -0.33
CA LYS A 114 -12.34 9.35 0.92
C LYS A 114 -11.17 8.82 1.75
N LYS A 115 -10.96 7.50 1.77
CA LYS A 115 -9.82 6.89 2.45
C LYS A 115 -8.52 7.19 1.69
N PHE A 116 -8.54 7.12 0.36
CA PHE A 116 -7.41 7.52 -0.49
C PHE A 116 -7.01 8.98 -0.22
N ASP A 117 -7.98 9.91 -0.26
CA ASP A 117 -7.77 11.33 0.02
C ASP A 117 -7.22 11.56 1.43
N PHE A 118 -7.72 10.82 2.42
CA PHE A 118 -7.23 10.89 3.80
C PHE A 118 -5.75 10.47 3.89
N LEU A 119 -5.35 9.39 3.24
CA LEU A 119 -3.95 8.92 3.20
C LEU A 119 -3.05 9.93 2.47
N LEU A 120 -3.50 10.44 1.33
CA LEU A 120 -2.79 11.45 0.57
C LEU A 120 -2.59 12.74 1.37
N ALA A 121 -3.65 13.21 2.06
CA ALA A 121 -3.58 14.39 2.92
C ALA A 121 -2.57 14.21 4.08
N ILE A 122 -2.48 13.00 4.68
CA ILE A 122 -1.44 12.72 5.67
C ILE A 122 -0.05 12.93 5.05
N ILE A 123 0.23 12.30 3.92
CA ILE A 123 1.55 12.36 3.27
C ILE A 123 1.91 13.79 2.85
N LEU A 124 0.96 14.55 2.31
CA LEU A 124 1.17 15.95 1.95
C LEU A 124 1.51 16.82 3.17
N GLU A 125 0.89 16.55 4.33
CA GLU A 125 1.11 17.30 5.57
C GLU A 125 2.28 16.78 6.41
N THR A 126 2.81 15.58 6.17
CA THR A 126 3.95 15.02 6.93
C THR A 126 5.25 14.95 6.14
N ASP A 127 5.19 14.43 4.92
CA ASP A 127 6.39 14.06 4.14
C ASP A 127 6.77 15.16 3.15
N PHE A 128 5.78 15.94 2.71
CA PHE A 128 5.96 17.06 1.77
C PHE A 128 5.72 18.45 2.40
N SER A 129 5.49 18.53 3.71
CA SER A 129 5.34 19.80 4.44
C SER A 129 6.67 20.28 5.03
N GLY A 130 6.73 21.55 5.47
CA GLY A 130 7.92 22.11 6.14
C GLY A 130 8.98 22.72 5.22
N THR A 131 8.68 22.87 3.93
CA THR A 131 9.51 23.67 3.01
C THR A 131 9.17 25.16 3.10
N MET A 132 10.03 26.06 2.61
CA MET A 132 9.74 27.50 2.58
C MET A 132 8.54 27.89 1.69
N PHE A 133 7.98 26.93 0.95
CA PHE A 133 6.80 27.08 0.08
C PHE A 133 5.59 26.29 0.58
N SER A 134 5.66 25.61 1.74
CA SER A 134 4.49 24.92 2.27
C SER A 134 3.44 25.95 2.71
N GLY A 135 2.19 25.73 2.32
CA GLY A 135 1.05 26.48 2.84
C GLY A 135 0.90 26.30 4.36
N PRO A 136 0.00 27.06 5.00
CA PRO A 136 -0.31 26.83 6.41
C PRO A 136 -0.84 25.40 6.60
N PRO A 137 -0.42 24.69 7.67
CA PRO A 137 -0.91 23.34 7.95
C PRO A 137 -2.44 23.30 7.98
N SER A 138 -3.03 22.33 7.28
CA SER A 138 -4.47 22.12 7.28
C SER A 138 -4.87 20.92 8.14
N ASN A 139 -6.12 20.88 8.59
CA ASN A 139 -6.65 19.69 9.24
C ASN A 139 -6.86 18.57 8.21
N ILE A 140 -6.30 17.40 8.50
CA ILE A 140 -6.48 16.20 7.68
C ILE A 140 -7.96 15.76 7.77
N PRO A 141 -8.66 15.60 6.63
CA PRO A 141 -10.09 15.31 6.62
C PRO A 141 -10.38 13.86 7.05
N GLY A 142 -10.75 13.66 8.31
CA GLY A 142 -11.26 12.39 8.83
C GLY A 142 -12.77 12.18 8.61
N ASN A 143 -13.28 10.99 8.94
CA ASN A 143 -14.71 10.68 8.89
C ASN A 143 -15.34 10.40 10.26
N VAL A 144 -14.62 10.66 11.36
CA VAL A 144 -15.11 10.46 12.72
C VAL A 144 -15.81 11.72 13.22
N SER A 145 -17.08 11.57 13.66
CA SER A 145 -17.90 12.69 14.13
C SER A 145 -17.29 13.43 15.34
N ASN A 146 -17.80 14.63 15.64
CA ASN A 146 -17.45 15.41 16.84
C ASN A 146 -15.97 15.83 16.91
N GLY A 147 -15.33 16.02 15.76
CA GLY A 147 -13.95 16.52 15.66
C GLY A 147 -12.90 15.52 16.16
N ALA A 148 -13.24 14.24 16.26
CA ALA A 148 -12.27 13.20 16.53
C ALA A 148 -11.35 12.99 15.31
N LEU A 149 -10.10 12.60 15.59
CA LEU A 149 -9.09 12.36 14.56
C LEU A 149 -9.14 10.92 14.06
N GLY A 150 -8.71 10.74 12.82
CA GLY A 150 -8.58 9.43 12.18
C GLY A 150 -9.68 9.16 11.15
N PHE A 151 -9.64 7.93 10.65
CA PHE A 151 -10.54 7.48 9.59
C PHE A 151 -10.96 6.03 9.83
N PHE A 152 -12.26 5.78 9.91
CA PHE A 152 -12.84 4.45 9.87
C PHE A 152 -12.98 4.01 8.42
N SER A 153 -12.50 2.82 8.06
CA SER A 153 -12.62 2.28 6.70
C SER A 153 -13.18 0.87 6.69
N ALA A 154 -13.83 0.50 5.58
CA ALA A 154 -14.34 -0.84 5.32
C ALA A 154 -13.81 -1.31 3.95
N SER A 155 -13.19 -2.49 3.91
CA SER A 155 -12.47 -2.97 2.72
C SER A 155 -12.78 -4.43 2.42
N ALA A 156 -12.98 -4.76 1.15
CA ALA A 156 -12.79 -6.12 0.67
C ALA A 156 -11.28 -6.39 0.55
N VAL A 157 -10.85 -7.60 0.91
CA VAL A 157 -9.44 -7.98 0.97
C VAL A 157 -9.22 -9.25 0.17
N THR A 158 -8.15 -9.27 -0.62
CA THR A 158 -7.59 -10.47 -1.23
C THR A 158 -6.11 -10.56 -0.89
N GLU A 159 -5.59 -11.78 -0.72
CA GLU A 159 -4.21 -11.98 -0.30
C GLU A 159 -3.56 -13.14 -1.04
N LYS A 160 -2.24 -13.05 -1.18
CA LYS A 160 -1.38 -14.13 -1.68
C LYS A 160 -0.11 -14.18 -0.86
N THR A 161 0.42 -15.39 -0.74
CA THR A 161 1.63 -15.66 0.02
C THR A 161 2.65 -16.37 -0.86
N ILE A 162 3.91 -15.99 -0.72
CA ILE A 162 5.07 -16.61 -1.36
C ILE A 162 6.20 -16.80 -0.36
N LEU A 163 7.08 -17.75 -0.63
CA LEU A 163 8.35 -17.89 0.08
C LEU A 163 9.45 -17.22 -0.73
N ILE A 164 10.15 -16.27 -0.11
CA ILE A 164 11.33 -15.64 -0.68
C ILE A 164 12.56 -16.32 -0.07
N LYS A 165 13.44 -16.79 -0.93
CA LYS A 165 14.73 -17.33 -0.52
C LYS A 165 15.80 -16.25 -0.63
N LYS A 166 16.61 -16.11 0.41
CA LYS A 166 17.75 -15.21 0.40
C LYS A 166 18.73 -15.66 -0.69
N VAL A 167 19.03 -14.76 -1.62
CA VAL A 167 20.14 -14.92 -2.56
C VAL A 167 21.41 -14.74 -1.74
N GLY A 168 22.23 -15.80 -1.67
CA GLY A 168 23.54 -15.70 -1.03
C GLY A 168 24.37 -14.61 -1.71
N LYS A 169 25.21 -13.89 -0.95
CA LYS A 169 26.09 -12.84 -1.51
C LYS A 169 26.77 -13.37 -2.76
N VAL A 170 26.50 -12.74 -3.91
CA VAL A 170 27.27 -13.00 -5.12
C VAL A 170 28.73 -12.64 -4.79
N PRO A 171 29.69 -13.55 -5.00
CA PRO A 171 31.09 -13.32 -4.65
C PRO A 171 31.69 -12.06 -5.28
#